data_AF-A0A9X2WFK5-F1
#
_entry.id   AF-A0A9X2WFK5-F1
#
_cell.length_a   1.000
_cell.length_b   1.000
_cell.length_c   1.000
_cell.angle_alpha   90.00
_cell.angle_beta   90.00
_cell.angle_gamma   90.00
#
_symmetry.space_group_name_H-M   'P 1'
#
loop_
_entity.id
_entity.type
_entity.pdbx_description
1 polymer ?
#
loop_
_entity_poly.entity_id
_entity_poly.type
_entity_poly.pdbx_seq_one_letter_code
_entity_poly.pdbx_strand_id
1 'polypeptide(L)' 'MKFEAHEEVVSFDRDGKVVVNKESQMSKKLMARRAIEAHLERKRLEHDLEDFLAE' A
#
# COMPACT_ATOMS: atom_id res chain seq x y z
N MET A 1 13.67 22.74 -2.88
CA MET A 1 13.56 21.48 -2.11
C MET A 1 13.75 20.34 -3.10
N LYS A 2 14.74 19.47 -2.91
CA LYS A 2 14.73 18.16 -3.58
C LYS A 2 13.60 17.38 -2.92
N PHE A 3 12.56 17.03 -3.67
CA PHE A 3 11.64 16.00 -3.23
C PHE A 3 12.48 14.73 -3.14
N GLU A 4 12.82 14.32 -1.92
CA GLU A 4 13.31 12.97 -1.70
C GLU A 4 12.21 12.06 -2.25
N ALA A 5 12.48 11.38 -3.36
CA ALA A 5 11.59 10.34 -3.86
C ALA A 5 11.52 9.32 -2.74
N HIS A 6 10.43 9.35 -1.97
CA HIS A 6 10.19 8.38 -0.91
C HIS A 6 10.27 7.00 -1.56
N GLU A 7 11.16 6.17 -1.03
CA GLU A 7 11.36 4.82 -1.51
C GLU A 7 10.02 4.08 -1.51
N GLU A 8 9.58 3.61 -2.69
CA GLU A 8 8.34 2.84 -2.81
C GLU A 8 8.60 1.42 -2.29
N VAL A 9 8.13 1.17 -1.08
CA VAL A 9 8.39 -0.06 -0.33
C VAL A 9 7.28 -1.09 -0.54
N VAL A 10 6.08 -0.60 -0.84
CA VAL A 10 4.88 -1.38 -1.01
C VAL A 10 4.09 -0.82 -2.19
N SER A 11 3.66 -1.68 -3.09
CA SER A 11 2.81 -1.35 -4.24
C SER A 11 1.73 -2.42 -4.42
N PHE A 12 0.91 -2.30 -5.47
CA PHE A 12 -0.12 -3.28 -5.81
C PHE A 12 0.12 -3.86 -7.20
N ASP A 13 -0.13 -5.17 -7.36
CA ASP A 13 -0.16 -5.79 -8.69
C ASP A 13 -1.50 -5.53 -9.40
N ARG A 14 -1.66 -6.11 -10.59
CA ARG A 14 -2.87 -5.96 -11.42
C ARG A 14 -4.11 -6.59 -10.80
N ASP A 15 -3.95 -7.53 -9.88
CA ASP A 15 -5.04 -8.16 -9.13
C ASP A 15 -5.33 -7.40 -7.82
N GLY A 16 -4.65 -6.29 -7.56
CA GLY A 16 -4.76 -5.52 -6.32
C GLY A 16 -4.08 -6.18 -5.11
N LYS A 17 -3.22 -7.18 -5.31
CA LYS A 17 -2.47 -7.80 -4.22
C LYS A 17 -1.28 -6.93 -3.84
N VAL A 18 -0.98 -6.90 -2.53
CA VAL A 18 0.16 -6.17 -2.00
C VAL A 18 1.46 -6.81 -2.45
N VAL A 19 2.33 -6.02 -3.08
CA VAL A 19 3.69 -6.39 -3.48
C VAL A 19 4.68 -5.58 -2.63
N VAL A 20 5.70 -6.26 -2.10
CA VAL A 20 6.73 -5.62 -1.27
C VAL A 20 8.04 -5.54 -2.05
N ASN A 21 8.67 -4.38 -2.03
CA ASN A 21 10.00 -4.19 -2.60
C ASN A 21 11.05 -4.85 -1.70
N LYS A 22 11.60 -5.98 -2.16
CA LYS A 22 12.60 -6.77 -1.41
C LYS A 22 14.00 -6.17 -1.47
N GLU A 23 14.26 -5.26 -2.40
CA GLU A 23 15.52 -4.54 -2.52
C GLU A 23 15.60 -3.35 -1.56
N SER A 24 14.48 -3.07 -0.88
CA SER A 24 14.39 -1.96 0.05
C SER A 24 15.38 -2.10 1.21
N GLN A 25 15.99 -0.99 1.58
CA GLN A 25 16.90 -0.91 2.73
C GLN A 25 16.14 -0.83 4.07
N MET A 26 14.80 -0.80 4.03
CA MET A 26 13.98 -0.73 5.24
C MET A 26 14.00 -2.05 6.02
N SER A 27 13.87 -1.95 7.34
CA SER A 27 13.79 -3.14 8.19
C SER A 27 12.59 -4.02 7.82
N LYS A 28 12.74 -5.34 7.91
CA LYS A 28 11.65 -6.31 7.64
C LYS A 28 10.38 -6.03 8.44
N LYS A 29 10.53 -5.60 9.71
CA LYS A 29 9.40 -5.23 10.57
C LYS A 29 8.64 -4.02 10.02
N LEU A 30 9.35 -3.03 9.52
CA LEU A 30 8.74 -1.83 8.96
C LEU A 30 8.12 -2.11 7.59
N MET A 31 8.77 -2.90 6.74
CA MET A 31 8.18 -3.37 5.47
C MET A 31 6.87 -4.15 5.71
N ALA A 32 6.87 -5.07 6.68
CA ALA A 32 5.67 -5.82 7.05
C ALA A 32 4.55 -4.91 7.55
N ARG A 33 4.88 -3.91 8.38
CA ARG A 33 3.90 -2.90 8.82
C ARG A 33 3.31 -2.14 7.65
N ARG A 34 4.16 -1.63 6.74
CA ARG A 34 3.71 -0.91 5.53
C ARG A 34 2.81 -1.76 4.65
N ALA A 35 3.12 -3.05 4.50
CA ALA A 35 2.29 -3.98 3.73
C ALA A 35 0.90 -4.18 4.36
N ILE A 36 0.83 -4.26 5.69
CA ILE A 36 -0.44 -4.34 6.43
C ILE A 36 -1.24 -3.05 6.28
N GLU A 37 -0.61 -1.88 6.45
CA GLU A 37 -1.24 -0.57 6.27
C GLU A 37 -1.84 -0.43 4.86
N ALA A 38 -1.08 -0.77 3.82
CA ALA A 38 -1.54 -0.73 2.44
C ALA A 38 -2.74 -1.67 2.18
N HIS A 39 -2.73 -2.89 2.74
CA HIS A 39 -3.84 -3.84 2.61
C HIS A 39 -5.12 -3.33 3.28
N LEU A 40 -5.01 -2.76 4.48
CA LEU A 40 -6.15 -2.22 5.23
C LEU A 40 -6.74 -0.99 4.54
N GLU A 41 -5.88 -0.10 4.03
CA GLU A 41 -6.29 1.09 3.28
C GLU A 41 -7.06 0.71 2.03
N ARG A 42 -6.55 -0.24 1.23
CA ARG A 42 -7.24 -0.74 0.04
C ARG A 42 -8.64 -1.25 0.38
N LYS A 43 -8.78 -2.06 1.43
CA LYS A 43 -10.08 -2.57 1.86
C LYS A 43 -11.04 -1.47 2.30
N ARG A 44 -10.55 -0.43 2.98
CA ARG A 44 -11.38 0.72 3.35
C ARG A 44 -11.88 1.45 2.11
N LEU A 45 -11.00 1.71 1.15
CA LEU A 45 -11.37 2.38 -0.10
C LEU A 45 -12.35 1.56 -0.95
N GLU A 46 -12.24 0.23 -0.93
CA GLU A 46 -13.22 -0.66 -1.58
C GLU A 46 -14.61 -0.51 -0.94
N HIS A 47 -14.69 -0.48 0.39
CA HIS A 47 -15.94 -0.23 1.11
C HIS A 47 -16.50 1.17 0.82
N ASP A 48 -15.65 2.20 0.88
CA ASP A 48 -16.07 3.59 0.59
C ASP A 48 -16.63 3.72 -0.83
N LEU A 49 -16.07 2.98 -1.80
CA LEU A 49 -16.56 2.95 -3.17
C LEU A 49 -17.89 2.19 -3.31
N GLU A 50 -18.04 1.06 -2.61
CA GLU A 50 -19.30 0.31 -2.57
C GLU A 50 -20.44 1.16 -1.99
N ASP A 51 -20.19 1.89 -0.90
CA ASP A 51 -21.15 2.81 -0.29
C ASP A 51 -21.55 3.92 -1.27
N PHE A 52 -20.58 4.55 -1.93
CA PHE A 52 -20.84 5.62 -2.91
C PHE A 52 -21.68 5.15 -4.10
N LEU A 53 -21.50 3.90 -4.55
CA LEU A 53 -22.26 3.34 -5.67
C LEU A 53 -23.66 2.83 -5.27
N ALA A 54 -23.94 2.70 -3.97
CA ALA A 54 -25.22 2.27 -3.44
C ALA A 54 -26.21 3.42 -3.23
N GLU A 55 -25.76 4.68 -3.33
CA GLU A 55 -26.55 5.92 -3.31
C GLU A 55 -27.02 6.35 -4.71
#